data_AF-A0A1Y3YW97-F1
#
_entry.id   AF-A0A1Y3YW97-F1
#
_cell.length_a   1.000
_cell.length_b   1.000
_cell.length_c   1.000
_cell.angle_alpha   90.00
_cell.angle_beta   90.00
_cell.angle_gamma   90.00
#
_symmetry.space_group_name_H-M   'P 1'
#
loop_
_entity.id
_entity.type
_entity.pdbx_description
1 polymer ?
#
loop_
_entity_poly.entity_id
_entity_poly.type
_entity_poly.pdbx_seq_one_letter_code
_entity_poly.pdbx_strand_id
1 'polypeptide(L)'
;MRLSLFLYLVFASYCGAVAQNLQIRYEGDPLSEKDRIWIERFLTSEIELYARFGLKDTTNLKLTVFEKKQDAWYYLDSIKVALPSLHAGGLYIPGKKEAIILGREKWRERSSKIIIHELTHHLSRQTMKRLPGWLNEGLSKYFENCELGKKGLKHTLGDYERGRIRTMYMLGEVDLKSFIDNTNGDFRKKLLTDESYAYVLSHALVTFGLEVAEKEFMENFIALLNKKMTGVRYSQLIDAVYPGGFMQFERDFTDFCNSD
;
A
#
# COMPACT_ATOMS: atom_id res chain seq x y z
N MET A 1 61.54 19.18 -22.86
CA MET A 1 60.94 19.71 -21.62
C MET A 1 59.83 20.69 -22.03
N ARG A 2 58.54 20.55 -21.74
CA ARG A 2 57.73 19.63 -20.93
C ARG A 2 56.41 19.45 -21.71
N LEU A 3 56.01 18.20 -21.96
CA LEU A 3 54.63 17.87 -22.36
C LEU A 3 53.77 18.02 -21.09
N SER A 4 52.84 18.98 -21.06
CA SER A 4 51.81 19.02 -20.03
C SER A 4 50.54 18.39 -20.59
N LEU A 5 50.24 17.19 -20.08
CA LEU A 5 48.97 16.49 -20.24
C LEU A 5 47.83 17.35 -19.68
N PHE A 6 46.81 17.64 -20.50
CA PHE A 6 45.47 17.92 -20.00
C PHE A 6 44.71 16.59 -19.93
N LEU A 7 44.60 16.04 -18.72
CA LEU A 7 43.73 14.90 -18.42
C LEU A 7 42.27 15.36 -18.51
N TYR A 8 41.54 14.87 -19.51
CA TYR A 8 40.08 14.82 -19.48
C TYR A 8 39.66 13.71 -18.51
N LEU A 9 39.29 14.07 -17.28
CA LEU A 9 38.57 13.20 -16.37
C LEU A 9 37.10 13.19 -16.78
N VAL A 10 36.73 12.26 -17.67
CA VAL A 10 35.33 11.86 -17.85
C VAL A 10 34.95 11.03 -16.63
N PHE A 11 34.34 11.68 -15.64
CA PHE A 11 33.55 10.98 -14.63
C PHE A 11 32.31 10.41 -15.32
N ALA A 12 32.44 9.19 -15.85
CA ALA A 12 31.28 8.38 -16.17
C ALA A 12 30.64 7.97 -14.83
N SER A 13 29.60 8.69 -14.44
CA SER A 13 28.69 8.28 -13.37
C SER A 13 28.07 6.95 -13.75
N TYR A 14 28.60 5.87 -13.19
CA TYR A 14 27.92 4.58 -13.14
C TYR A 14 26.69 4.71 -12.23
N CYS A 15 25.59 5.25 -12.78
CA CYS A 15 24.26 4.98 -12.26
C CYS A 15 23.80 3.69 -12.93
N GLY A 16 24.13 2.55 -12.32
CA GLY A 16 23.42 1.30 -12.61
C GLY A 16 21.99 1.44 -12.10
N ALA A 17 21.10 2.01 -12.93
CA ALA A 17 19.67 1.82 -12.74
C ALA A 17 19.42 0.32 -12.97
N VAL A 18 19.35 -0.46 -11.90
CA VAL A 18 18.86 -1.83 -12.01
C VAL A 18 17.40 -1.69 -12.43
N ALA A 19 17.09 -2.08 -13.66
CA ALA A 19 15.72 -2.04 -14.16
C ALA A 19 14.90 -3.02 -13.33
N GLN A 20 13.95 -2.51 -12.56
CA GLN A 20 13.05 -3.34 -11.78
C GLN A 20 12.12 -4.07 -12.75
N ASN A 21 12.21 -5.41 -12.79
CA ASN A 21 11.46 -6.21 -13.75
C ASN A 21 10.08 -6.55 -13.17
N LEU A 22 9.06 -5.82 -13.63
CA LEU A 22 7.65 -6.15 -13.38
C LEU A 22 7.20 -7.27 -14.31
N GLN A 23 6.78 -8.39 -13.75
CA GLN A 23 6.16 -9.48 -14.51
C GLN A 23 4.78 -9.79 -13.94
N ILE A 24 3.74 -9.57 -14.74
CA ILE A 24 2.36 -9.88 -14.38
C ILE A 24 1.87 -11.05 -15.22
N ARG A 25 1.52 -12.16 -14.56
CA ARG A 25 0.78 -13.26 -15.17
C ARG A 25 -0.71 -12.97 -15.02
N TYR A 26 -1.35 -12.67 -16.14
CA TYR A 26 -2.80 -12.50 -16.23
C TYR A 26 -3.49 -13.84 -16.51
N GLU A 27 -4.48 -14.20 -15.70
CA GLU A 27 -5.32 -15.39 -15.85
C GLU A 27 -6.81 -15.03 -15.70
N GLY A 28 -7.70 -15.96 -16.05
CA GLY A 28 -9.15 -15.74 -16.04
C GLY A 28 -9.65 -14.96 -17.25
N ASP A 29 -10.66 -14.13 -17.05
CA ASP A 29 -11.27 -13.30 -18.08
C ASP A 29 -10.31 -12.19 -18.56
N PRO A 30 -10.28 -11.91 -19.88
CA PRO A 30 -9.31 -10.97 -20.44
C PRO A 30 -9.58 -9.53 -20.01
N LEU A 31 -8.53 -8.85 -19.54
CA LEU A 31 -8.49 -7.39 -19.43
C LEU A 31 -8.27 -6.77 -20.81
N SER A 32 -8.85 -5.58 -21.02
CA SER A 32 -8.56 -4.82 -22.24
C SER A 32 -7.09 -4.40 -22.26
N GLU A 33 -6.52 -4.23 -23.45
CA GLU A 33 -5.14 -3.76 -23.60
C GLU A 33 -4.91 -2.41 -22.91
N LYS A 34 -5.91 -1.52 -22.98
CA LYS A 34 -5.91 -0.23 -22.29
C LYS A 34 -5.79 -0.41 -20.76
N ASP A 35 -6.55 -1.33 -20.18
CA ASP A 35 -6.51 -1.59 -18.73
C ASP A 35 -5.15 -2.16 -18.32
N ARG A 36 -4.61 -3.12 -19.08
CA ARG A 36 -3.30 -3.72 -18.82
C ARG A 36 -2.18 -2.68 -18.85
N ILE A 37 -2.11 -1.87 -19.90
CA ILE A 37 -1.13 -0.78 -20.02
C ILE A 37 -1.26 0.19 -18.85
N TRP A 38 -2.49 0.52 -18.45
CA TRP A 38 -2.71 1.42 -17.32
C TRP A 38 -2.23 0.81 -16.00
N ILE A 39 -2.58 -0.46 -15.72
CA ILE A 39 -2.17 -1.19 -14.52
C ILE A 39 -0.65 -1.27 -14.44
N GLU A 40 0.01 -1.67 -15.53
CA GLU A 40 1.47 -1.81 -15.55
C GLU A 40 2.18 -0.47 -15.35
N ARG A 41 1.70 0.61 -16.00
CA ARG A 41 2.25 1.94 -15.79
C ARG A 41 2.04 2.45 -14.37
N PHE A 42 0.88 2.19 -13.79
CA PHE A 42 0.60 2.54 -12.40
C PHE A 42 1.56 1.81 -11.46
N LEU A 43 1.68 0.49 -11.63
CA LEU A 43 2.54 -0.36 -10.82
C LEU A 43 4.01 0.02 -10.94
N THR A 44 4.49 0.48 -12.10
CA THR A 44 5.85 1.02 -12.21
C THR A 44 6.09 2.16 -11.21
N SER A 45 5.17 3.13 -11.12
CA SER A 45 5.30 4.23 -10.16
C SER A 45 5.12 3.79 -8.71
N GLU A 46 4.24 2.83 -8.44
CA GLU A 46 4.10 2.24 -7.11
C GLU A 46 5.38 1.50 -6.69
N ILE A 47 5.96 0.72 -7.60
CA ILE A 47 7.20 -0.02 -7.41
C ILE A 47 8.38 0.91 -7.15
N GLU A 48 8.47 2.07 -7.83
CA GLU A 48 9.47 3.11 -7.54
C GLU A 48 9.37 3.61 -6.08
N LEU A 49 8.15 3.76 -5.54
CA LEU A 49 7.98 4.10 -4.12
C LEU A 49 8.45 2.95 -3.23
N TYR A 50 8.02 1.71 -3.51
CA TYR A 50 8.43 0.54 -2.72
C TYR A 50 9.92 0.24 -2.80
N ALA A 51 10.61 0.63 -3.87
CA ALA A 51 12.06 0.51 -3.99
C ALA A 51 12.78 1.34 -2.90
N ARG A 52 12.25 2.52 -2.54
CA ARG A 52 12.74 3.32 -1.40
C ARG A 52 12.59 2.59 -0.07
N PHE A 53 11.62 1.70 0.02
CA PHE A 53 11.36 0.85 1.19
C PHE A 53 12.12 -0.48 1.18
N GLY A 54 12.95 -0.72 0.15
CA GLY A 54 13.79 -1.91 0.03
C GLY A 54 13.16 -3.07 -0.74
N LEU A 55 12.15 -2.82 -1.58
CA LEU A 55 11.66 -3.82 -2.54
C LEU A 55 12.79 -4.24 -3.48
N LYS A 56 12.93 -5.55 -3.70
CA LYS A 56 13.99 -6.13 -4.55
C LYS A 56 13.65 -6.03 -6.04
N ASP A 57 14.67 -6.19 -6.88
CA ASP A 57 14.68 -5.92 -8.34
C ASP A 57 13.72 -6.77 -9.20
N THR A 58 12.92 -7.67 -8.63
CA THR A 58 11.96 -8.49 -9.41
C THR A 58 10.72 -8.79 -8.61
N THR A 59 9.56 -8.47 -9.20
CA THR A 59 8.25 -8.78 -8.63
C THR A 59 7.45 -9.61 -9.63
N ASN A 60 7.16 -10.86 -9.25
CA ASN A 60 6.29 -11.74 -10.01
C ASN A 60 4.88 -11.68 -9.41
N LEU A 61 3.97 -11.07 -10.14
CA LEU A 61 2.58 -10.90 -9.77
C LEU A 61 1.71 -11.88 -10.56
N LYS A 62 0.76 -12.50 -9.88
CA LYS A 62 -0.32 -13.24 -10.54
C LYS A 62 -1.62 -12.47 -10.32
N LEU A 63 -2.32 -12.16 -11.41
CA LEU A 63 -3.61 -11.50 -11.40
C LEU A 63 -4.63 -12.39 -12.13
N THR A 64 -5.64 -12.84 -11.41
CA THR A 64 -6.74 -13.64 -11.94
C THR A 64 -8.02 -12.82 -11.92
N VAL A 65 -8.62 -12.59 -13.08
CA VAL A 65 -9.79 -11.72 -13.22
C VAL A 65 -11.02 -12.55 -13.55
N PHE A 66 -12.14 -12.24 -12.90
CA PHE A 66 -13.44 -12.77 -13.28
C PHE A 66 -14.40 -11.62 -13.58
N GLU A 67 -15.11 -11.69 -14.70
CA GLU A 67 -16.17 -10.75 -15.05
C GLU A 67 -17.39 -10.99 -14.15
N LYS A 68 -17.71 -12.26 -13.86
CA LYS A 68 -18.83 -12.67 -13.02
C LYS A 68 -18.38 -13.15 -11.64
N LYS A 69 -19.10 -12.71 -10.61
CA LYS A 69 -18.81 -13.10 -9.22
C LYS A 69 -18.99 -14.58 -8.94
N GLN A 70 -19.93 -15.21 -9.62
CA GLN A 70 -20.17 -16.64 -9.48
C GLN A 70 -18.99 -17.49 -9.96
N ASP A 71 -18.34 -17.10 -11.07
CA ASP A 71 -17.19 -17.82 -11.61
C ASP A 71 -15.98 -17.71 -10.67
N ALA A 72 -15.79 -16.53 -10.08
CA ALA A 72 -14.78 -16.32 -9.04
C ALA A 72 -15.02 -17.21 -7.82
N TRP A 73 -16.27 -17.40 -7.39
CA TRP A 73 -16.59 -18.29 -6.28
C TRP A 73 -16.27 -19.74 -6.57
N TYR A 74 -16.61 -20.24 -7.76
CA TYR A 74 -16.24 -21.61 -8.16
C TYR A 74 -14.72 -21.79 -8.20
N TYR A 75 -13.98 -20.79 -8.67
CA TYR A 75 -12.52 -20.83 -8.63
C TYR A 75 -11.99 -20.89 -7.19
N LEU A 76 -12.44 -20.00 -6.30
CA LEU A 76 -12.02 -19.97 -4.89
C LEU A 76 -12.30 -21.29 -4.17
N ASP A 77 -13.46 -21.89 -4.41
CA ASP A 77 -13.82 -23.21 -3.88
C ASP A 77 -12.87 -24.31 -4.38
N SER A 78 -12.57 -24.31 -5.69
CA SER A 78 -11.65 -25.27 -6.29
C SER A 78 -10.23 -25.23 -5.71
N ILE A 79 -9.80 -24.06 -5.22
CA ILE A 79 -8.51 -23.87 -4.54
C ILE A 79 -8.61 -23.88 -3.01
N LYS A 80 -9.77 -24.27 -2.46
CA LYS A 80 -10.07 -24.40 -1.02
C LYS A 80 -9.83 -23.11 -0.23
N VAL A 81 -10.15 -21.97 -0.82
CA VAL A 81 -10.08 -20.66 -0.15
C VAL A 81 -11.47 -20.30 0.34
N ALA A 82 -11.57 -19.94 1.63
CA ALA A 82 -12.83 -19.52 2.22
C ALA A 82 -13.42 -18.34 1.44
N LEU A 83 -14.71 -18.43 1.11
CA LEU A 83 -15.38 -17.41 0.33
C LEU A 83 -15.36 -16.07 1.11
N PRO A 84 -14.87 -14.99 0.50
CA PRO A 84 -14.93 -13.66 1.09
C PRO A 84 -16.39 -13.17 1.12
N SER A 85 -16.64 -12.08 1.85
CA SER A 85 -17.98 -11.52 2.00
C SER A 85 -18.65 -11.24 0.63
N LEU A 86 -19.99 -11.23 0.63
CA LEU A 86 -20.79 -10.86 -0.55
C LEU A 86 -20.46 -9.47 -1.12
N HIS A 87 -19.78 -8.61 -0.37
CA HIS A 87 -19.40 -7.26 -0.77
C HIS A 87 -17.95 -7.12 -1.27
N ALA A 88 -17.08 -8.13 -1.07
CA ALA A 88 -15.71 -8.07 -1.54
C ALA A 88 -15.64 -7.98 -3.08
N GLY A 89 -14.85 -7.02 -3.57
CA GLY A 89 -14.57 -6.84 -5.00
C GLY A 89 -13.28 -7.54 -5.46
N GLY A 90 -12.36 -7.81 -4.53
CA GLY A 90 -11.09 -8.48 -4.77
C GLY A 90 -10.63 -9.28 -3.56
N LEU A 91 -9.57 -10.07 -3.76
CA LEU A 91 -8.86 -10.79 -2.71
C LEU A 91 -7.42 -11.09 -3.12
N TYR A 92 -6.46 -10.70 -2.29
CA TYR A 92 -5.08 -11.19 -2.37
C TYR A 92 -4.85 -12.44 -1.50
N ILE A 93 -4.25 -13.48 -2.08
CA ILE A 93 -3.88 -14.73 -1.41
C ILE A 93 -2.35 -14.81 -1.25
N PRO A 94 -1.80 -14.55 -0.04
CA PRO A 94 -0.35 -14.53 0.17
C PRO A 94 0.37 -15.83 -0.19
N GLY A 95 -0.21 -16.98 0.18
CA GLY A 95 0.40 -18.30 -0.08
C GLY A 95 0.50 -18.66 -1.57
N LYS A 96 -0.32 -18.03 -2.42
CA LYS A 96 -0.32 -18.22 -3.88
C LYS A 96 0.32 -17.05 -4.63
N LYS A 97 0.61 -15.94 -3.94
CA LYS A 97 1.06 -14.67 -4.54
C LYS A 97 0.11 -14.19 -5.65
N GLU A 98 -1.18 -14.32 -5.40
CA GLU A 98 -2.23 -14.15 -6.40
C GLU A 98 -3.27 -13.14 -5.93
N ALA A 99 -3.49 -12.10 -6.74
CA ALA A 99 -4.63 -11.20 -6.63
C ALA A 99 -5.78 -11.72 -7.49
N ILE A 100 -6.98 -11.77 -6.93
CA ILE A 100 -8.18 -12.26 -7.60
C ILE A 100 -9.23 -11.16 -7.62
N ILE A 101 -9.81 -10.88 -8.78
CA ILE A 101 -10.92 -9.93 -8.94
C ILE A 101 -12.22 -10.69 -9.09
N LEU A 102 -13.16 -10.43 -8.18
CA LEU A 102 -14.33 -11.27 -7.95
C LEU A 102 -15.55 -10.84 -8.76
N GLY A 103 -15.39 -10.10 -9.86
CA GLY A 103 -16.52 -9.61 -10.66
C GLY A 103 -16.32 -8.18 -11.15
N ARG A 104 -16.44 -7.98 -12.46
CA ARG A 104 -16.30 -6.68 -13.14
C ARG A 104 -17.56 -6.23 -13.88
N GLU A 105 -18.57 -7.09 -13.96
CA GLU A 105 -19.80 -6.94 -14.74
C GLU A 105 -20.55 -5.60 -14.59
N LYS A 106 -20.49 -4.96 -13.41
CA LYS A 106 -21.15 -3.67 -13.14
C LYS A 106 -20.21 -2.47 -13.04
N TRP A 107 -18.89 -2.68 -12.94
CA TRP A 107 -17.97 -1.63 -12.47
C TRP A 107 -16.57 -1.73 -13.10
N ARG A 108 -16.50 -1.80 -14.44
CA ARG A 108 -15.21 -1.91 -15.15
C ARG A 108 -14.21 -0.80 -14.80
N GLU A 109 -14.65 0.45 -14.63
CA GLU A 109 -13.73 1.54 -14.24
C GLU A 109 -13.25 1.44 -12.78
N ARG A 110 -14.10 1.01 -11.84
CA ARG A 110 -13.67 0.79 -10.45
C ARG A 110 -12.79 -0.46 -10.31
N SER A 111 -12.91 -1.42 -11.22
CA SER A 111 -12.15 -2.67 -11.15
C SER A 111 -10.64 -2.44 -11.20
N SER A 112 -10.14 -1.44 -11.93
CA SER A 112 -8.72 -1.11 -11.98
C SER A 112 -8.19 -0.66 -10.62
N LYS A 113 -8.98 0.13 -9.88
CA LYS A 113 -8.63 0.55 -8.51
C LYS A 113 -8.57 -0.63 -7.55
N ILE A 114 -9.52 -1.56 -7.65
CA ILE A 114 -9.52 -2.80 -6.87
C ILE A 114 -8.31 -3.66 -7.24
N ILE A 115 -7.95 -3.75 -8.53
CA ILE A 115 -6.74 -4.44 -8.97
C ILE A 115 -5.49 -3.86 -8.30
N ILE A 116 -5.34 -2.53 -8.33
CA ILE A 116 -4.22 -1.86 -7.65
C ILE A 116 -4.23 -2.17 -6.14
N HIS A 117 -5.38 -2.07 -5.48
CA HIS A 117 -5.53 -2.42 -4.06
C HIS A 117 -5.01 -3.82 -3.74
N GLU A 118 -5.45 -4.83 -4.49
CA GLU A 118 -5.06 -6.23 -4.24
C GLU A 118 -3.59 -6.50 -4.60
N LEU A 119 -3.06 -5.86 -5.64
CA LEU A 119 -1.65 -5.98 -6.02
C LEU A 119 -0.73 -5.26 -5.03
N THR A 120 -1.20 -4.18 -4.40
CA THR A 120 -0.46 -3.47 -3.35
C THR A 120 -0.16 -4.39 -2.17
N HIS A 121 -1.10 -5.27 -1.79
CA HIS A 121 -0.85 -6.27 -0.73
C HIS A 121 0.32 -7.19 -1.05
N HIS A 122 0.52 -7.53 -2.32
CA HIS A 122 1.68 -8.30 -2.74
C HIS A 122 2.97 -7.51 -2.51
N LEU A 123 3.04 -6.29 -3.02
CA LEU A 123 4.23 -5.43 -2.94
C LEU A 123 4.60 -5.14 -1.48
N SER A 124 3.60 -4.81 -0.65
CA SER A 124 3.77 -4.63 0.79
C SER A 124 4.40 -5.87 1.45
N ARG A 125 3.89 -7.06 1.14
CA ARG A 125 4.40 -8.32 1.73
C ARG A 125 5.75 -8.76 1.20
N GLN A 126 6.13 -8.38 -0.02
CA GLN A 126 7.49 -8.59 -0.52
C GLN A 126 8.50 -7.64 0.14
N THR A 127 8.04 -6.44 0.51
CA THR A 127 8.90 -5.38 1.05
C THR A 127 9.08 -5.48 2.57
N MET A 128 8.04 -5.87 3.31
CA MET A 128 8.00 -5.79 4.77
C MET A 128 7.87 -7.17 5.43
N LYS A 129 8.82 -7.51 6.32
CA LYS A 129 8.78 -8.75 7.11
C LYS A 129 7.71 -8.72 8.20
N ARG A 130 7.53 -7.57 8.84
CA ARG A 130 6.53 -7.35 9.90
C ARG A 130 5.53 -6.31 9.42
N LEU A 131 4.39 -6.76 8.92
CA LEU A 131 3.40 -5.91 8.27
C LEU A 131 2.10 -5.84 9.11
N PRO A 132 1.85 -4.74 9.85
CA PRO A 132 0.58 -4.56 10.56
C PRO A 132 -0.60 -4.44 9.60
N GLY A 133 -1.79 -4.84 10.08
CA GLY A 133 -3.03 -4.74 9.30
C GLY A 133 -3.32 -3.33 8.82
N TRP A 134 -3.20 -2.32 9.71
CA TRP A 134 -3.44 -0.93 9.34
C TRP A 134 -2.48 -0.43 8.25
N LEU A 135 -1.22 -0.86 8.26
CA LEU A 135 -0.26 -0.44 7.24
C LEU A 135 -0.53 -1.15 5.91
N ASN A 136 -0.87 -2.45 5.96
CA ASN A 136 -1.22 -3.22 4.77
C ASN A 136 -2.45 -2.65 4.06
N GLU A 137 -3.56 -2.45 4.79
CA GLU A 137 -4.77 -1.87 4.21
C GLU A 137 -4.59 -0.40 3.88
N GLY A 138 -3.88 0.36 4.71
CA GLY A 138 -3.63 1.79 4.49
C GLY A 138 -2.84 2.06 3.21
N LEU A 139 -1.80 1.27 2.94
CA LEU A 139 -1.06 1.36 1.67
C LEU A 139 -1.96 0.99 0.48
N SER A 140 -2.74 -0.08 0.59
CA SER A 140 -3.68 -0.47 -0.48
C SER A 140 -4.72 0.62 -0.75
N LYS A 141 -5.30 1.23 0.28
CA LYS A 141 -6.24 2.36 0.13
C LYS A 141 -5.56 3.62 -0.40
N TYR A 142 -4.33 3.91 0.02
CA TYR A 142 -3.54 5.04 -0.51
C TYR A 142 -3.36 4.89 -2.02
N PHE A 143 -2.86 3.75 -2.50
CA PHE A 143 -2.68 3.53 -3.94
C PHE A 143 -4.00 3.41 -4.71
N GLU A 144 -5.04 2.82 -4.13
CA GLU A 144 -6.40 2.82 -4.72
C GLU A 144 -6.93 4.24 -5.00
N ASN A 145 -6.55 5.21 -4.16
CA ASN A 145 -6.96 6.62 -4.27
C ASN A 145 -5.93 7.50 -4.99
N CYS A 146 -4.82 6.94 -5.46
CA CYS A 146 -3.88 7.66 -6.29
C CYS A 146 -4.37 7.76 -7.75
N GLU A 147 -4.02 8.88 -8.38
CA GLU A 147 -4.22 9.10 -9.80
C GLU A 147 -2.87 9.11 -10.53
N LEU A 148 -2.82 8.47 -11.70
CA LEU A 148 -1.62 8.46 -12.53
C LEU A 148 -1.55 9.75 -13.35
N GLY A 149 -0.71 10.69 -12.92
CA GLY A 149 -0.43 11.94 -13.61
C GLY A 149 0.80 11.87 -14.53
N LYS A 150 1.11 12.99 -15.20
CA LYS A 150 2.34 13.13 -16.01
C LYS A 150 3.64 13.10 -15.18
N LYS A 151 3.55 13.44 -13.88
CA LYS A 151 4.70 13.57 -12.96
C LYS A 151 4.81 12.38 -11.98
N GLY A 152 4.07 11.30 -12.22
CA GLY A 152 3.95 10.16 -11.31
C GLY A 152 2.59 10.09 -10.63
N LEU A 153 2.52 9.33 -9.54
CA LEU A 153 1.30 9.19 -8.73
C LEU A 153 1.02 10.46 -7.96
N LYS A 154 -0.25 10.87 -7.96
CA LYS A 154 -0.77 11.93 -7.11
C LYS A 154 -1.83 11.33 -6.19
N HIS A 155 -1.64 11.45 -4.89
CA HIS A 155 -2.66 11.09 -3.92
C HIS A 155 -3.64 12.23 -3.66
N THR A 156 -4.87 11.88 -3.30
CA THR A 156 -5.82 12.83 -2.71
C THR A 156 -6.70 12.08 -1.71
N LEU A 157 -6.68 12.53 -0.45
CA LEU A 157 -7.66 12.07 0.54
C LEU A 157 -9.03 12.67 0.16
N GLY A 158 -10.12 11.88 0.19
CA GLY A 158 -11.45 12.38 -0.22
C GLY A 158 -12.15 13.21 0.87
N ASP A 159 -13.09 14.06 0.48
CA ASP A 159 -13.85 14.90 1.44
C ASP A 159 -14.69 14.06 2.42
N TYR A 160 -15.25 12.96 1.93
CA TYR A 160 -15.95 11.99 2.79
C TYR A 160 -15.02 11.40 3.86
N GLU A 161 -13.80 11.00 3.47
CA GLU A 161 -12.83 10.42 4.39
C GLU A 161 -12.38 11.46 5.41
N ARG A 162 -12.03 12.67 4.97
CA ARG A 162 -11.73 13.81 5.86
C ARG A 162 -12.85 14.05 6.87
N GLY A 163 -14.09 14.18 6.40
CA GLY A 163 -15.25 14.41 7.26
C GLY A 163 -15.48 13.26 8.25
N ARG A 164 -15.29 12.01 7.82
CA ARG A 164 -15.45 10.85 8.70
C ARG A 164 -14.36 10.77 9.76
N ILE A 165 -13.09 11.04 9.42
CA ILE A 165 -11.98 11.07 10.37
C ILE A 165 -12.20 12.17 11.41
N ARG A 166 -12.55 13.38 10.97
CA ARG A 166 -12.86 14.50 11.88
C ARG A 166 -13.97 14.13 12.86
N THR A 167 -15.03 13.48 12.38
CA THR A 167 -16.12 13.00 13.24
C THR A 167 -15.63 12.00 14.28
N MET A 168 -14.76 11.05 13.90
CA MET A 168 -14.20 10.06 14.85
C MET A 168 -13.41 10.74 15.98
N TYR A 169 -12.60 11.75 15.64
CA TYR A 169 -11.85 12.51 16.65
C TYR A 169 -12.77 13.35 17.54
N MET A 170 -13.77 14.03 16.96
CA MET A 170 -14.76 14.82 17.73
C MET A 170 -15.55 13.97 18.72
N LEU A 171 -15.86 12.71 18.38
CA LEU A 171 -16.59 11.78 19.24
C LEU A 171 -15.69 11.02 20.22
N GLY A 172 -14.36 11.22 20.18
CA GLY A 172 -13.41 10.49 21.03
C GLY A 172 -13.29 9.00 20.70
N GLU A 173 -13.60 8.60 19.46
CA GLU A 173 -13.58 7.21 18.99
C GLU A 173 -12.16 6.73 18.63
N VAL A 174 -11.17 7.64 18.61
CA VAL A 174 -9.80 7.34 18.19
C VAL A 174 -8.89 7.17 19.41
N ASP A 175 -8.51 5.92 19.69
CA ASP A 175 -7.31 5.59 20.47
C ASP A 175 -6.24 5.11 19.49
N LEU A 176 -5.41 6.06 19.04
CA LEU A 176 -4.46 5.82 17.97
C LEU A 176 -3.38 4.82 18.38
N LYS A 177 -2.91 4.91 19.63
CA LYS A 177 -1.89 3.98 20.15
C LYS A 177 -2.42 2.56 20.16
N SER A 178 -3.63 2.33 20.69
CA SER A 178 -4.25 1.00 20.69
C SER A 178 -4.57 0.50 19.28
N PHE A 179 -4.93 1.40 18.36
CA PHE A 179 -5.14 1.06 16.95
C PHE A 179 -3.84 0.60 16.27
N ILE A 180 -2.76 1.37 16.41
CA ILE A 180 -1.45 1.08 15.81
C ILE A 180 -0.84 -0.19 16.40
N ASP A 181 -0.94 -0.39 17.71
CA ASP A 181 -0.36 -1.54 18.41
C ASP A 181 -1.17 -2.84 18.23
N ASN A 182 -2.36 -2.77 17.63
CA ASN A 182 -3.23 -3.93 17.45
C ASN A 182 -2.58 -4.97 16.52
N THR A 183 -2.05 -6.04 17.10
CA THR A 183 -1.35 -7.12 16.40
C THR A 183 -2.22 -8.39 16.36
N ASN A 184 -2.80 -8.65 15.18
CA ASN A 184 -3.48 -9.90 14.75
C ASN A 184 -4.70 -10.40 15.55
N GLY A 185 -5.78 -10.68 14.81
CA GLY A 185 -7.07 -11.18 15.30
C GLY A 185 -8.13 -10.08 15.36
N ASP A 186 -7.83 -8.99 16.08
CA ASP A 186 -8.83 -7.95 16.36
C ASP A 186 -8.92 -6.87 15.29
N PHE A 187 -7.87 -6.59 14.51
CA PHE A 187 -8.00 -5.70 13.35
C PHE A 187 -8.98 -6.26 12.31
N ARG A 188 -8.90 -7.57 12.02
CA ARG A 188 -9.83 -8.23 11.10
C ARG A 188 -11.25 -8.29 11.68
N LYS A 189 -11.42 -8.44 13.00
CA LYS A 189 -12.73 -8.29 13.65
C LYS A 189 -13.25 -6.85 13.57
N LYS A 190 -12.41 -5.85 13.84
CA LYS A 190 -12.75 -4.43 13.68
C LYS A 190 -13.14 -4.10 12.24
N LEU A 191 -12.45 -4.69 11.26
CA LEU A 191 -12.83 -4.63 9.84
C LEU A 191 -14.22 -5.22 9.59
N LEU A 192 -14.60 -6.28 10.30
CA LEU A 192 -15.91 -6.94 10.15
C LEU A 192 -17.03 -6.24 10.92
N THR A 193 -16.73 -5.50 12.00
CA THR A 193 -17.72 -4.83 12.86
C THR A 193 -17.89 -3.34 12.56
N ASP A 194 -16.84 -2.67 12.09
CA ASP A 194 -16.84 -1.27 11.64
C ASP A 194 -15.81 -1.10 10.51
N GLU A 195 -16.14 -1.72 9.37
CA GLU A 195 -15.33 -1.73 8.15
C GLU A 195 -14.88 -0.31 7.77
N SER A 196 -15.76 0.69 7.97
CA SER A 196 -15.47 2.09 7.65
C SER A 196 -14.32 2.65 8.51
N TYR A 197 -14.32 2.38 9.81
CA TYR A 197 -13.38 2.99 10.73
C TYR A 197 -11.94 2.55 10.46
N ALA A 198 -11.72 1.24 10.38
CA ALA A 198 -10.38 0.70 10.25
C ALA A 198 -9.76 1.08 8.91
N TYR A 199 -10.52 1.04 7.81
CA TYR A 199 -10.03 1.44 6.49
C TYR A 199 -9.72 2.93 6.42
N VAL A 200 -10.63 3.78 6.89
CA VAL A 200 -10.48 5.23 6.81
C VAL A 200 -9.30 5.70 7.66
N LEU A 201 -9.17 5.20 8.90
CA LEU A 201 -8.05 5.57 9.77
C LEU A 201 -6.70 5.04 9.24
N SER A 202 -6.68 3.82 8.70
CA SER A 202 -5.47 3.25 8.06
C SER A 202 -5.01 4.07 6.87
N HIS A 203 -5.95 4.45 6.00
CA HIS A 203 -5.69 5.27 4.83
C HIS A 203 -5.14 6.65 5.22
N ALA A 204 -5.76 7.29 6.20
CA ALA A 204 -5.30 8.58 6.72
C ALA A 204 -3.89 8.50 7.30
N LEU A 205 -3.58 7.47 8.08
CA LEU A 205 -2.26 7.28 8.70
C LEU A 205 -1.15 7.12 7.66
N VAL A 206 -1.39 6.30 6.64
CA VAL A 206 -0.43 6.11 5.55
C VAL A 206 -0.28 7.39 4.74
N THR A 207 -1.38 8.09 4.46
CA THR A 207 -1.35 9.39 3.76
C THR A 207 -0.51 10.40 4.54
N PHE A 208 -0.75 10.54 5.84
CA PHE A 208 0.05 11.40 6.71
C PHE A 208 1.54 11.03 6.65
N GLY A 209 1.86 9.74 6.80
CA GLY A 209 3.24 9.27 6.77
C GLY A 209 3.96 9.51 5.44
N LEU A 210 3.27 9.39 4.31
CA LEU A 210 3.86 9.51 2.97
C LEU A 210 3.89 10.95 2.44
N GLU A 211 2.89 11.75 2.78
CA GLU A 211 2.65 13.07 2.16
C GLU A 211 2.97 14.25 3.08
N VAL A 212 2.88 14.08 4.41
CA VAL A 212 2.91 15.19 5.37
C VAL A 212 4.10 15.07 6.32
N ALA A 213 4.34 13.88 6.87
CA ALA A 213 5.48 13.62 7.73
C ALA A 213 6.81 13.84 6.98
N GLU A 214 7.89 13.98 7.74
CA GLU A 214 9.22 14.10 7.15
C GLU A 214 9.52 12.92 6.22
N LYS A 215 10.13 13.20 5.07
CA LYS A 215 10.34 12.22 3.98
C LYS A 215 10.98 10.90 4.46
N GLU A 216 11.85 10.99 5.45
CA GLU A 216 12.63 9.87 5.99
C GLU A 216 11.84 9.04 7.02
N PHE A 217 10.74 9.56 7.57
CA PHE A 217 9.95 8.88 8.60
C PHE A 217 9.49 7.49 8.14
N MET A 218 8.79 7.41 7.00
CA MET A 218 8.26 6.13 6.51
C MET A 218 9.38 5.16 6.09
N GLU A 219 10.46 5.67 5.50
CA GLU A 219 11.63 4.86 5.13
C GLU A 219 12.28 4.24 6.39
N ASN A 220 12.48 5.05 7.44
CA ASN A 220 13.05 4.61 8.71
C ASN A 220 12.11 3.66 9.46
N PHE A 221 10.82 3.96 9.49
CA PHE A 221 9.81 3.11 10.12
C PHE A 221 9.78 1.72 9.46
N ILE A 222 9.72 1.67 8.12
CA ILE A 222 9.73 0.41 7.36
C ILE A 222 11.07 -0.33 7.53
N ALA A 223 12.19 0.39 7.59
CA ALA A 223 13.48 -0.23 7.90
C ALA A 223 13.47 -0.92 9.28
N LEU A 224 12.82 -0.33 10.29
CA LEU A 224 12.65 -0.99 11.60
C LEU A 224 11.72 -2.21 11.52
N LEU A 225 10.64 -2.19 10.72
CA LEU A 225 9.76 -3.34 10.50
C LEU A 225 10.50 -4.54 9.87
N ASN A 226 11.60 -4.28 9.17
CA ASN A 226 12.42 -5.30 8.52
C ASN A 226 13.56 -5.85 9.40
N LYS A 227 13.79 -5.25 10.58
CA LYS A 227 14.73 -5.75 11.59
C LYS A 227 14.10 -6.87 12.42
N LYS A 228 14.92 -7.81 12.88
CA LYS A 228 14.48 -8.88 13.78
C LYS A 228 14.34 -8.31 15.20
N MET A 229 13.12 -7.98 15.59
CA MET A 229 12.80 -7.44 16.92
C MET A 229 11.66 -8.23 17.56
N THR A 230 11.83 -8.63 18.82
CA THR A 230 10.84 -9.39 19.60
C THR A 230 10.25 -8.51 20.70
N GLY A 231 8.92 -8.57 20.89
CA GLY A 231 8.24 -7.84 21.97
C GLY A 231 8.08 -6.32 21.79
N VAL A 232 8.58 -5.76 20.68
CA VAL A 232 8.48 -4.32 20.40
C VAL A 232 7.17 -4.00 19.67
N ARG A 233 6.37 -3.12 20.26
CA ARG A 233 5.10 -2.65 19.67
C ARG A 233 5.33 -1.66 18.53
N TYR A 234 4.33 -1.43 17.68
CA TYR A 234 4.48 -0.52 16.53
C TYR A 234 4.57 0.94 16.96
N SER A 235 3.84 1.37 17.98
CA SER A 235 3.96 2.70 18.59
C SER A 235 5.38 3.00 19.07
N GLN A 236 6.07 1.99 19.62
CA GLN A 236 7.47 2.14 20.06
C GLN A 236 8.43 2.27 18.87
N LEU A 237 8.11 1.67 17.72
CA LEU A 237 8.91 1.88 16.51
C LEU A 237 8.73 3.29 15.97
N ILE A 238 7.49 3.82 15.97
CA ILE A 238 7.19 5.20 15.61
C ILE A 238 7.91 6.15 16.56
N ASP A 239 7.83 5.89 17.86
CA ASP A 239 8.52 6.67 18.90
C ASP A 239 10.03 6.80 18.65
N ALA A 240 10.65 5.75 18.13
CA ALA A 240 12.08 5.72 17.86
C ALA A 240 12.51 6.49 16.59
N VAL A 241 11.59 6.78 15.65
CA VAL A 241 11.94 7.38 14.35
C VAL A 241 11.23 8.70 14.07
N TYR A 242 10.16 9.02 14.78
CA TYR A 242 9.43 10.27 14.58
C TYR A 242 10.02 11.37 15.49
N PRO A 243 10.34 12.56 14.96
CA PRO A 243 10.82 13.67 15.78
C PRO A 243 9.85 14.01 16.92
N GLY A 244 10.34 14.00 18.17
CA GLY A 244 9.49 14.22 19.35
C GLY A 244 8.71 12.98 19.84
N GLY A 245 8.95 11.82 19.22
CA GLY A 245 8.39 10.53 19.64
C GLY A 245 6.91 10.35 19.30
N PHE A 246 6.31 9.29 19.85
CA PHE A 246 4.94 8.89 19.49
C PHE A 246 3.90 9.94 19.90
N MET A 247 4.11 10.63 21.02
CA MET A 247 3.20 11.70 21.45
C MET A 247 3.17 12.87 20.47
N GLN A 248 4.32 13.20 19.85
CA GLN A 248 4.35 14.25 18.83
C GLN A 248 3.69 13.77 17.53
N PHE A 249 3.97 12.53 17.13
CA PHE A 249 3.31 11.89 15.98
C PHE A 249 1.78 11.93 16.10
N GLU A 250 1.24 11.57 17.27
CA GLU A 250 -0.22 11.56 17.49
C GLU A 250 -0.82 12.98 17.42
N ARG A 251 -0.13 13.99 17.95
CA ARG A 251 -0.54 15.39 17.84
C ARG A 251 -0.55 15.86 16.38
N ASP A 252 0.55 15.68 15.66
CA ASP A 252 0.68 16.13 14.28
C ASP A 252 -0.32 15.41 13.36
N PHE A 253 -0.55 14.11 13.60
CA PHE A 253 -1.56 13.35 12.88
C PHE A 253 -2.98 13.87 13.17
N THR A 254 -3.28 14.19 14.43
CA THR A 254 -4.57 14.79 14.81
C THR A 254 -4.78 16.14 14.16
N ASP A 255 -3.75 16.98 14.10
CA ASP A 255 -3.78 18.28 13.43
C ASP A 255 -4.01 18.13 11.93
N PHE A 256 -3.31 17.21 11.27
CA PHE A 256 -3.55 16.84 9.87
C PHE A 256 -5.00 16.38 9.62
N CYS A 257 -5.58 15.63 10.56
CA CYS A 257 -6.95 15.14 10.44
C CYS A 257 -8.01 16.23 10.64
N ASN A 258 -7.65 17.34 11.31
CA ASN A 258 -8.53 18.46 11.62
C ASN A 258 -8.29 19.69 10.73
N SER A 259 -7.22 19.70 9.91
CA SER A 259 -6.97 20.76 8.94
C SER A 259 -8.00 20.74 7.81
N ASP A 260 -8.41 21.93 7.35
CA ASP A 260 -9.35 22.12 6.24
C ASP A 260 -8.72 21.81 4.87
#